data_AF-A0AAV7PXR5-F1
#
_entry.id   AF-A0AAV7PXR5-F1
#
_cell.length_a   1.000
_cell.length_b   1.000
_cell.length_c   1.000
_cell.angle_alpha   90.00
_cell.angle_beta   90.00
_cell.angle_gamma   90.00
#
_symmetry.space_group_name_H-M   'P 1'
#
loop_
_entity.id
_entity.type
_entity.pdbx_description
1 polymer ?
#
loop_
_entity_poly.entity_id
_entity_poly.type
_entity_poly.pdbx_seq_one_letter_code
_entity_poly.pdbx_strand_id
1 'polypeptide(L)'
;MKARAEEGALIGTSTVLRSGNSVLKLALIKSELKTGIHKLNRKVNKLGERVDDLEHAVDTPSEDQETLWCKVMAVAEQQIELQMKQEDCENRSWKNYIRIRGIARGAKGMDTIAFIADLLHAIHEDKDAFPSALDIAH
;
A
#
# COMPACT_ATOMS: atom_id res chain seq x y z
N MET A 1 -21.95 -82.34 52.21
CA MET A 1 -22.59 -81.49 51.17
C MET A 1 -22.39 -79.97 51.37
N LYS A 2 -21.66 -79.48 52.39
CA LYS A 2 -21.46 -78.02 52.60
C LYS A 2 -20.34 -77.37 51.77
N ALA A 3 -19.32 -78.11 51.33
CA ALA A 3 -18.14 -77.53 50.67
C ALA A 3 -18.38 -77.01 49.23
N ARG A 4 -19.46 -77.42 48.56
CA ARG A 4 -19.72 -77.03 47.15
C ARG A 4 -20.45 -75.69 46.99
N ALA A 5 -20.98 -75.11 48.07
CA ALA A 5 -21.75 -73.85 48.01
C ALA A 5 -20.87 -72.59 48.17
N GLU A 6 -19.72 -72.70 48.84
CA GLU A 6 -18.82 -71.55 49.08
C GLU A 6 -17.92 -71.25 47.87
N GLU A 7 -17.56 -72.27 47.08
CA GLU A 7 -16.70 -72.10 45.90
C GLU A 7 -17.41 -71.35 44.76
N GLY A 8 -18.73 -71.51 44.62
CA GLY A 8 -19.54 -70.76 43.65
C GLY A 8 -19.75 -69.28 44.01
N ALA A 9 -19.76 -68.94 45.30
CA ALA A 9 -19.91 -67.56 45.77
C ALA A 9 -18.63 -66.74 45.55
N LEU A 10 -17.45 -67.34 45.78
CA LEU A 10 -16.14 -66.71 45.55
C LEU A 10 -15.87 -66.40 44.07
N ILE A 11 -16.29 -67.29 43.16
CA ILE A 11 -16.16 -67.10 41.71
C ILE A 11 -17.11 -65.99 41.21
N GLY A 12 -18.34 -65.95 41.73
CA GLY A 12 -19.31 -64.88 41.45
C GLY A 12 -18.85 -63.50 41.94
N THR A 13 -18.25 -63.40 43.13
CA THR A 13 -17.72 -62.13 43.63
C THR A 13 -16.48 -61.67 42.85
N SER A 14 -15.60 -62.59 42.46
CA SER A 14 -14.39 -62.27 41.69
C SER A 14 -14.70 -61.77 40.27
N THR A 15 -15.68 -62.38 39.59
CA THR A 15 -16.12 -61.94 38.25
C THR A 15 -16.86 -60.60 38.28
N VAL A 16 -17.69 -60.34 39.29
CA VAL A 16 -18.36 -59.04 39.49
C VAL A 16 -17.37 -57.93 39.82
N LEU A 17 -16.36 -58.18 40.66
CA LEU A 17 -15.31 -57.21 40.97
C LEU A 17 -14.42 -56.90 39.75
N ARG A 18 -14.15 -57.90 38.90
CA ARG A 18 -13.37 -57.72 37.66
C ARG A 18 -14.15 -56.93 36.60
N SER A 19 -15.47 -57.14 36.52
CA SER A 19 -16.41 -56.37 35.69
C SER A 19 -16.58 -54.92 36.17
N GLY A 20 -16.72 -54.70 37.48
CA GLY A 20 -16.79 -53.34 38.05
C GLY A 20 -15.53 -52.51 37.79
N ASN A 21 -14.36 -53.14 37.84
CA ASN A 21 -13.08 -52.48 37.55
C ASN A 21 -12.92 -52.08 36.08
N SER A 22 -13.41 -52.88 35.13
CA SER A 22 -13.36 -52.52 33.71
C SER A 22 -14.35 -51.41 33.36
N VAL A 23 -15.54 -51.39 33.98
CA VAL A 23 -16.52 -50.31 33.83
C VAL A 23 -15.99 -48.97 34.36
N LEU A 24 -15.33 -48.98 35.52
CA LEU A 24 -14.70 -47.77 36.09
C LEU A 24 -13.56 -47.25 35.21
N LYS A 25 -12.71 -48.13 34.67
CA LYS A 25 -11.67 -47.74 33.69
C LYS A 25 -12.28 -47.16 32.42
N LEU A 26 -13.37 -47.74 31.92
CA LEU A 26 -14.06 -47.24 30.73
C LEU A 26 -14.66 -45.84 30.98
N ALA A 27 -15.25 -45.63 32.17
CA ALA A 27 -15.79 -44.33 32.58
C ALA A 27 -14.69 -43.27 32.72
N LEU A 28 -13.52 -43.65 33.26
CA LEU A 28 -12.35 -42.79 33.35
C LEU A 28 -11.83 -42.39 31.97
N ILE A 29 -11.63 -43.36 31.08
CA ILE A 29 -11.20 -43.10 29.69
C ILE A 29 -12.21 -42.21 28.96
N LYS A 30 -13.51 -42.45 29.15
CA LYS A 30 -14.58 -41.64 28.56
C LYS A 30 -14.54 -40.19 29.08
N SER A 31 -14.27 -40.01 30.37
CA SER A 31 -14.10 -38.69 31.01
C SER A 31 -12.86 -37.95 30.45
N GLU A 32 -11.73 -38.63 30.35
CA GLU A 32 -10.49 -38.09 29.80
C GLU A 32 -10.65 -37.72 28.33
N LEU A 33 -11.28 -38.59 27.54
CA LEU A 33 -11.57 -38.33 26.13
C LEU A 33 -12.50 -37.12 25.97
N LYS A 34 -13.55 -37.03 26.78
CA LYS A 34 -14.46 -35.88 26.78
C LYS A 34 -13.71 -34.60 27.11
N THR A 35 -12.83 -34.64 28.11
CA THR A 35 -12.00 -33.49 28.49
C THR A 35 -11.02 -33.11 27.39
N GLY A 36 -10.41 -34.09 26.73
CA GLY A 36 -9.53 -33.90 25.57
C GLY A 36 -10.25 -33.23 24.41
N ILE A 37 -11.45 -33.71 24.08
CA ILE A 37 -12.31 -33.12 23.04
C ILE A 37 -12.67 -31.67 23.38
N HIS A 38 -13.01 -31.37 24.64
CA HIS A 38 -13.33 -30.00 25.05
C HIS A 38 -12.11 -29.07 24.94
N LYS A 39 -10.92 -29.55 25.32
CA LYS A 39 -9.67 -28.80 25.16
C LYS A 39 -9.35 -28.57 23.69
N LEU A 40 -9.57 -29.56 22.84
CA LEU A 40 -9.34 -29.45 21.40
C LEU A 40 -10.31 -28.44 20.78
N ASN A 41 -11.63 -28.55 21.06
CA ASN A 41 -12.61 -27.59 20.57
C ASN A 41 -12.28 -26.16 20.96
N ARG A 42 -11.84 -25.93 22.22
CA ARG A 42 -11.40 -24.58 22.62
C ARG A 42 -10.19 -24.10 21.83
N LYS A 43 -9.24 -24.97 21.53
CA LYS A 43 -8.06 -24.61 20.71
C LYS A 43 -8.45 -24.33 19.27
N VAL A 44 -9.35 -25.14 18.69
CA VAL A 44 -9.86 -24.96 17.33
C VAL A 44 -10.61 -23.63 17.21
N ASN A 45 -11.52 -23.33 18.14
CA ASN A 45 -12.25 -22.05 18.14
C ASN A 45 -11.31 -20.85 18.24
N LYS A 46 -10.32 -20.90 19.15
CA LYS A 46 -9.30 -19.86 19.26
C LYS A 46 -8.44 -19.73 18.01
N LEU A 47 -8.21 -20.83 17.29
CA LEU A 47 -7.51 -20.78 16.02
C LEU A 47 -8.38 -20.11 14.96
N GLY A 48 -9.68 -20.43 14.91
CA GLY A 48 -10.65 -19.77 14.03
C GLY A 48 -10.69 -18.27 14.23
N GLU A 49 -10.87 -17.80 15.48
CA GLU A 49 -10.85 -16.36 15.81
C GLU A 49 -9.55 -15.68 15.33
N ARG A 50 -8.39 -16.32 15.53
CA ARG A 50 -7.11 -15.77 15.07
C ARG A 50 -6.95 -15.76 13.55
N VAL A 51 -7.57 -16.71 12.85
CA VAL A 51 -7.57 -16.75 11.38
C VAL A 51 -8.43 -15.61 10.86
N ASP A 52 -9.64 -15.45 11.40
CA ASP A 52 -10.55 -14.35 11.04
C ASP A 52 -9.89 -12.98 11.26
N ASP A 53 -9.22 -12.77 12.41
CA ASP A 53 -8.47 -11.55 12.71
C ASP A 53 -7.35 -11.30 11.68
N LEU A 54 -6.63 -12.36 11.27
CA LEU A 54 -5.55 -12.26 10.29
C LEU A 54 -6.06 -11.98 8.88
N GLU A 55 -7.17 -12.60 8.48
CA GLU A 55 -7.81 -12.34 7.18
C GLU A 55 -8.25 -10.87 7.10
N HIS A 56 -8.94 -10.36 8.13
CA HIS A 56 -9.31 -8.94 8.20
C HIS A 56 -8.10 -7.99 8.19
N ALA A 57 -7.03 -8.36 8.92
CA ALA A 57 -5.82 -7.57 8.97
C ALA A 57 -5.05 -7.54 7.64
N VAL A 58 -5.30 -8.49 6.73
CA VAL A 58 -4.70 -8.53 5.39
C VAL A 58 -5.57 -7.81 4.37
N ASP A 59 -6.89 -7.98 4.43
CA ASP A 59 -7.82 -7.37 3.48
C ASP A 59 -7.83 -5.84 3.60
N THR A 60 -7.88 -5.31 4.82
CA THR A 60 -8.01 -3.86 5.05
C THR A 60 -6.83 -3.05 4.47
N PRO A 61 -5.55 -3.41 4.76
CA PRO A 61 -4.41 -2.70 4.16
C PRO A 61 -4.30 -2.90 2.65
N SER A 62 -4.80 -4.02 2.11
CA SER A 62 -4.79 -4.29 0.67
C SER A 62 -5.71 -3.32 -0.08
N GLU A 63 -6.94 -3.12 0.43
CA GLU A 63 -7.87 -2.13 -0.12
C GLU A 63 -7.33 -0.70 0.00
N ASP A 64 -6.75 -0.36 1.16
CA ASP A 64 -6.13 0.95 1.37
C ASP A 64 -4.96 1.18 0.41
N GLN A 65 -4.15 0.15 0.13
CA GLN A 65 -3.03 0.25 -0.80
C GLN A 65 -3.49 0.48 -2.24
N GLU A 66 -4.54 -0.21 -2.69
CA GLU A 66 -5.11 -0.02 -4.03
C GLU A 66 -5.70 1.39 -4.19
N THR A 67 -6.48 1.85 -3.21
CA THR A 67 -7.05 3.21 -3.25
C THR A 67 -5.97 4.29 -3.22
N LEU A 68 -4.90 4.09 -2.44
CA LEU A 68 -3.76 5.00 -2.40
C LEU A 68 -3.04 5.04 -3.75
N TRP A 69 -2.84 3.88 -4.38
CA TRP A 69 -2.22 3.77 -5.70
C TRP A 69 -3.02 4.55 -6.75
N CYS A 70 -4.35 4.37 -6.79
CA CYS A 70 -5.23 5.13 -7.69
C CYS A 70 -5.11 6.65 -7.47
N LYS A 71 -5.07 7.10 -6.22
CA LYS A 71 -4.89 8.53 -5.90
C LYS A 71 -3.54 9.06 -6.37
N VAL A 72 -2.46 8.30 -6.16
CA VAL A 72 -1.11 8.69 -6.62
C VAL A 72 -1.06 8.80 -8.14
N MET A 73 -1.64 7.86 -8.87
CA MET A 73 -1.72 7.91 -10.33
C MET A 73 -2.52 9.12 -10.82
N ALA A 74 -3.68 9.38 -10.22
CA ALA A 74 -4.49 10.54 -10.59
C ALA A 74 -3.77 11.88 -10.34
N VAL A 75 -3.04 12.00 -9.22
CA VAL A 75 -2.24 13.20 -8.92
C VAL A 75 -1.07 13.34 -9.90
N ALA A 76 -0.39 12.24 -10.25
CA ALA A 76 0.70 12.27 -11.21
C ALA A 76 0.23 12.73 -12.60
N GLU A 77 -0.94 12.25 -13.04
CA GLU A 77 -1.55 12.67 -14.30
C GLU A 77 -1.92 14.16 -14.29
N GLN A 78 -2.55 14.63 -13.22
CA GLN A 78 -2.86 16.06 -13.05
C GLN A 78 -1.60 16.93 -13.03
N GLN A 79 -0.52 16.45 -12.42
CA GLN A 79 0.75 17.18 -12.39
C GLN A 79 1.35 17.32 -13.79
N ILE A 80 1.32 16.26 -14.60
CA ILE A 80 1.77 16.32 -16.00
C ILE A 80 0.92 17.32 -16.79
N GLU A 81 -0.41 17.26 -16.65
CA GLU A 81 -1.32 18.18 -17.35
C GLU A 81 -1.06 19.64 -16.97
N LEU A 82 -0.88 19.92 -15.67
CA LEU A 82 -0.58 21.27 -15.18
C LEU A 82 0.79 21.76 -15.67
N GLN A 83 1.80 20.89 -15.74
CA GLN A 83 3.10 21.25 -16.29
C GLN A 83 2.99 21.63 -17.78
N MET A 84 2.27 20.85 -18.57
CA MET A 84 2.04 21.17 -19.99
C MET A 84 1.30 22.50 -20.17
N LYS A 85 0.28 22.77 -19.34
CA LYS A 85 -0.44 24.06 -19.34
C LYS A 85 0.46 25.22 -18.94
N GLN A 86 1.31 25.03 -17.94
CA GLN A 86 2.28 26.04 -17.52
C GLN A 86 3.22 26.38 -18.67
N GLU A 87 3.79 25.37 -19.33
CA GLU A 87 4.68 25.57 -20.47
C GLU A 87 3.98 26.30 -21.64
N ASP A 88 2.74 25.93 -21.98
CA ASP A 88 1.96 26.67 -22.98
C ASP A 88 1.74 28.14 -22.57
N CYS A 89 1.38 28.40 -21.32
CA CYS A 89 1.21 29.76 -20.81
C CYS A 89 2.50 30.57 -20.86
N GLU A 90 3.63 29.99 -20.48
CA GLU A 90 4.95 30.62 -20.55
C GLU A 90 5.34 30.93 -21.99
N ASN A 91 5.18 29.96 -22.90
CA ASN A 91 5.45 30.13 -24.32
C ASN A 91 4.59 31.23 -24.94
N ARG A 92 3.29 31.29 -24.61
CA ARG A 92 2.38 32.34 -25.08
C ARG A 92 2.73 33.71 -24.51
N SER A 93 3.14 33.77 -23.25
CA SER A 93 3.58 35.01 -22.59
C SER A 93 4.84 35.56 -23.23
N TRP A 94 5.81 34.70 -23.56
CA TRP A 94 7.10 35.11 -24.13
C TRP A 94 7.07 35.33 -25.64
N LYS A 95 6.02 34.88 -26.34
CA LYS A 95 5.90 35.01 -27.81
C LYS A 95 6.14 36.43 -28.33
N ASN A 96 5.74 37.44 -27.55
CA ASN A 96 5.89 38.86 -27.91
C ASN A 96 7.00 39.57 -27.10
N TYR A 97 7.75 38.85 -26.28
CA TYR A 97 8.78 39.41 -25.43
C TYR A 97 10.16 39.26 -26.08
N ILE A 98 10.82 40.40 -26.34
CA ILE A 98 12.19 40.41 -26.86
C ILE A 98 13.16 40.57 -25.68
N ARG A 99 14.06 39.61 -25.51
CA ARG A 99 15.12 39.67 -24.50
C ARG A 99 16.43 40.12 -25.12
N ILE A 100 16.81 41.37 -24.85
CA ILE A 100 18.09 41.93 -25.26
C ILE A 100 19.12 41.64 -24.16
N ARG A 101 20.24 41.00 -24.51
CA ARG A 101 21.36 40.69 -23.59
C ARG A 101 22.59 41.52 -23.98
N GLY A 102 23.48 41.78 -23.03
CA GLY A 102 24.74 42.50 -23.29
C GLY A 102 24.66 44.04 -23.17
N ILE A 103 23.52 44.59 -22.72
CA ILE A 103 23.40 46.02 -22.45
C ILE A 103 24.18 46.37 -21.18
N ALA A 104 25.08 47.35 -21.25
CA ALA A 104 25.83 47.85 -20.10
C ALA A 104 24.89 48.43 -19.03
N ARG A 105 25.19 48.18 -17.75
CA ARG A 105 24.37 48.68 -16.64
C ARG A 105 24.38 50.21 -16.66
N GLY A 106 23.19 50.82 -16.70
CA GLY A 106 23.03 52.28 -16.75
C GLY A 106 22.97 52.90 -18.15
N ALA A 107 23.18 52.11 -19.23
CA ALA A 107 23.15 52.61 -20.61
C ALA A 107 21.77 53.16 -21.04
N LYS A 108 20.72 52.72 -20.38
CA LYS A 108 19.32 53.07 -20.64
C LYS A 108 18.98 54.54 -20.31
N GLY A 109 19.78 55.23 -19.50
CA GLY A 109 19.49 56.59 -19.05
C GLY A 109 18.13 56.73 -18.34
N MET A 110 17.53 57.92 -18.37
CA MET A 110 16.19 58.17 -17.81
C MET A 110 15.05 57.79 -18.77
N ASP A 111 15.26 57.84 -20.09
CA ASP A 111 14.23 57.50 -21.09
C ASP A 111 14.50 56.14 -21.76
N THR A 112 13.62 55.20 -21.42
CA THR A 112 13.66 53.83 -21.96
C THR A 112 13.31 53.78 -23.43
N ILE A 113 12.35 54.60 -23.87
CA ILE A 113 11.71 54.46 -25.17
C ILE A 113 12.64 55.01 -26.24
N ALA A 114 13.22 56.18 -26.00
CA ALA A 114 14.26 56.75 -26.85
C ALA A 114 15.45 55.80 -27.01
N PHE A 115 15.95 55.25 -25.90
CA PHE A 115 17.04 54.27 -25.94
C PHE A 115 16.73 53.03 -26.79
N ILE A 116 15.51 52.48 -26.69
CA ILE A 116 15.11 51.33 -27.52
C ILE A 116 14.98 51.73 -28.99
N ALA A 117 14.42 52.91 -29.29
CA ALA A 117 14.27 53.40 -30.66
C ALA A 117 15.65 53.59 -31.34
N ASP A 118 16.61 54.20 -30.65
CA ASP A 118 17.96 54.40 -31.15
C ASP A 118 18.68 53.06 -31.34
N LEU A 119 18.50 52.12 -30.41
CA LEU A 119 19.06 50.78 -30.51
C LEU A 119 18.50 50.02 -31.72
N LEU A 120 17.19 50.09 -31.96
CA LEU A 120 16.57 49.46 -33.12
C LEU A 120 17.03 50.10 -34.44
N HIS A 121 17.22 51.42 -34.46
CA HIS A 121 17.74 52.13 -35.64
C HIS A 121 19.17 51.70 -35.96
N ALA A 122 20.04 51.66 -34.94
CA ALA A 122 21.42 51.23 -35.09
C ALA A 122 21.53 49.78 -35.59
N ILE A 123 20.68 48.88 -35.08
CA ILE A 123 20.63 47.48 -35.54
C ILE A 123 20.08 47.37 -36.97
N HIS A 124 19.13 48.23 -37.37
CA HIS A 124 18.55 48.18 -38.71
C HIS A 124 19.51 48.67 -39.80
N GLU A 125 20.36 49.65 -39.48
CA GLU A 125 21.37 50.17 -40.39
C GLU A 125 22.53 49.19 -40.61
N ASP A 126 22.85 48.38 -39.59
CA ASP A 126 23.89 47.36 -39.66
C ASP A 126 23.30 46.02 -40.15
N LYS A 127 23.25 45.85 -41.49
CA LYS A 127 22.67 44.66 -42.15
C LYS A 127 23.35 43.34 -41.78
N ASP A 128 24.56 43.39 -41.22
CA ASP A 128 25.33 42.22 -40.79
C ASP A 128 25.12 41.90 -39.29
N ALA A 129 24.35 42.71 -38.55
CA ALA A 129 24.12 42.55 -37.12
C ALA A 129 23.08 41.48 -36.75
N PHE A 130 22.20 41.08 -37.69
CA PHE A 130 21.32 39.94 -37.50
C PHE A 130 22.00 38.67 -38.03
N PRO A 131 22.25 37.65 -37.20
CA PRO A 131 22.68 36.36 -37.72
C PRO A 131 21.61 35.85 -38.69
N SER A 132 22.03 35.49 -39.90
CA SER A 132 21.23 34.70 -40.83
C SER A 132 20.65 33.50 -40.08
N ALA A 133 19.41 33.13 -40.40
CA ALA A 133 18.66 32.08 -39.71
C ALA A 133 19.58 30.93 -39.27
N LEU A 134 19.68 30.73 -37.95
CA LEU A 134 20.38 29.58 -37.39
C LEU A 134 19.80 28.32 -38.03
N ASP A 135 20.63 27.56 -38.76
CA ASP A 135 20.31 26.20 -39.16
C ASP A 135 20.16 25.39 -37.86
N ILE A 136 18.91 25.24 -37.42
CA ILE A 136 18.59 24.36 -36.29
C ILE A 136 18.68 22.95 -36.86
N ALA A 137 19.85 22.32 -36.70
CA ALA A 137 20.04 20.92 -37.03
C ALA A 137 19.03 20.07 -36.25
N HIS A 138 18.18 19.36 -37.01
CA HIS A 138 17.25 18.34 -36.51
C HIS A 138 17.99 17.10 -35.98
#